data_AF-A0A3C2E5T9-F1
#
_entry.id   AF-A0A3C2E5T9-F1
#
_cell.length_a   1.000
_cell.length_b   1.000
_cell.length_c   1.000
_cell.angle_alpha   90.00
_cell.angle_beta   90.00
_cell.angle_gamma   90.00
#
_symmetry.space_group_name_H-M   'P 1'
#
loop_
_entity.id
_entity.type
_entity.pdbx_description
1 polymer ?
#
loop_
_entity_poly.entity_id
_entity_poly.type
_entity_poly.pdbx_seq_one_letter_code
_entity_poly.pdbx_strand_id
1 'polypeptide(L)'
;MANTAGEDAVGRLFPNFAVEPDLYVYRIEPIQGTASVMVMDEAAYNAARFMNKDIVTPDTLGANIPLFRVTEYAQARTAPAKPVHFILHLSHTGSTLISRLLDATGTTLGVREPWPLITLAELQDDLGAKHSVISDAEYAILRDSLVTVWSRTFRPETTGVVKVTSHAGRAIPDILKSHETSRAITLTLTPEAFITALLARQNPIRELLGFSVERMKRFQRTFGDLSAPVHALTPGEHAALAWLVERSVEHDVLTGDGTRERALDVDFDRFLEAPVEELGRMT
;
A
#
# COMPACT_ATOMS: atom_id res chain seq x y z
N MET A 1 -23.09 -21.11 -2.84
CA MET A 1 -24.30 -20.26 -2.79
C MET A 1 -23.81 -18.84 -2.78
N ALA A 2 -24.22 -18.02 -3.75
CA ALA A 2 -23.85 -16.60 -3.77
C ALA A 2 -24.37 -15.95 -2.47
N ASN A 3 -23.54 -15.10 -1.85
CA ASN A 3 -23.90 -14.41 -0.62
C ASN A 3 -24.87 -13.27 -0.98
N THR A 4 -26.17 -13.59 -1.08
CA THR A 4 -27.23 -12.64 -1.49
C THR A 4 -27.27 -11.40 -0.60
N ALA A 5 -26.99 -11.53 0.69
CA ALA A 5 -26.92 -10.40 1.61
C ALA A 5 -25.77 -9.43 1.29
N GLY A 6 -24.62 -9.96 0.87
CA GLY A 6 -23.47 -9.17 0.42
C GLY A 6 -23.75 -8.42 -0.89
N GLU A 7 -24.34 -9.11 -1.86
CA GLU A 7 -24.74 -8.51 -3.15
C GLU A 7 -25.77 -7.40 -2.96
N ASP A 8 -26.80 -7.62 -2.13
CA ASP A 8 -27.82 -6.61 -1.82
C ASP A 8 -27.21 -5.38 -1.13
N ALA A 9 -26.31 -5.60 -0.17
CA ALA A 9 -25.64 -4.51 0.54
C ALA A 9 -24.76 -3.69 -0.40
N VAL A 10 -23.94 -4.34 -1.23
CA VAL A 10 -23.11 -3.67 -2.24
C VAL A 10 -23.99 -2.91 -3.23
N GLY A 11 -25.07 -3.51 -3.72
CA GLY A 11 -26.00 -2.86 -4.65
C GLY A 11 -26.62 -1.57 -4.10
N ARG A 12 -26.92 -1.52 -2.80
CA ARG A 12 -27.44 -0.32 -2.14
C ARG A 12 -26.40 0.80 -1.99
N LEU A 13 -25.14 0.46 -1.73
CA LEU A 13 -24.08 1.44 -1.48
C LEU A 13 -23.39 1.91 -2.76
N PHE A 14 -23.39 1.09 -3.82
CA PHE A 14 -22.68 1.36 -5.07
C PHE A 14 -22.98 2.73 -5.71
N PRO A 15 -24.22 3.27 -5.68
CA PRO A 15 -24.49 4.62 -6.19
C PRO A 15 -23.61 5.72 -5.59
N ASN A 16 -23.11 5.54 -4.35
CA ASN A 16 -22.33 6.53 -3.61
C ASN A 16 -20.81 6.28 -3.64
N PHE A 17 -20.34 5.30 -4.41
CA PHE A 17 -18.97 4.76 -4.36
C PHE A 17 -17.80 5.78 -4.45
N ALA A 18 -18.00 7.07 -4.75
CA ALA A 18 -16.99 8.09 -5.17
C ALA A 18 -16.75 8.95 -4.02
N VAL A 19 -17.84 9.31 -3.41
CA VAL A 19 -17.82 10.20 -2.29
C VAL A 19 -17.59 9.35 -1.05
N GLU A 20 -18.29 8.23 -0.93
CA GLU A 20 -18.25 7.41 0.29
C GLU A 20 -17.19 6.29 0.21
N PRO A 21 -16.42 6.08 1.29
CA PRO A 21 -15.49 4.95 1.44
C PRO A 21 -16.17 3.67 1.95
N ASP A 22 -17.50 3.66 2.09
CA ASP A 22 -18.29 2.56 2.67
C ASP A 22 -18.19 1.23 1.90
N LEU A 23 -17.74 1.30 0.65
CA LEU A 23 -17.32 0.16 -0.17
C LEU A 23 -15.81 0.18 -0.37
N TYR A 24 -15.11 -0.65 0.40
CA TYR A 24 -13.67 -0.86 0.29
C TYR A 24 -13.36 -1.82 -0.87
N VAL A 25 -12.45 -1.42 -1.77
CA VAL A 25 -11.92 -2.29 -2.82
C VAL A 25 -10.88 -3.22 -2.20
N TYR A 26 -11.31 -4.43 -1.89
CA TYR A 26 -10.49 -5.42 -1.21
C TYR A 26 -9.43 -6.04 -2.12
N ARG A 27 -9.81 -6.39 -3.34
CA ARG A 27 -8.95 -7.06 -4.31
C ARG A 27 -9.36 -6.67 -5.72
N ILE A 28 -8.40 -6.61 -6.62
CA ILE A 28 -8.63 -6.49 -8.05
C ILE A 28 -7.99 -7.66 -8.78
N GLU A 29 -8.63 -8.07 -9.87
CA GLU A 29 -8.15 -9.12 -10.76
C GLU A 29 -8.24 -8.60 -12.21
N PRO A 30 -7.22 -7.88 -12.68
CA PRO A 30 -7.24 -7.20 -13.98
C PRO A 30 -7.48 -8.15 -15.17
N ILE A 31 -6.87 -9.34 -15.16
CA ILE A 31 -7.02 -10.33 -16.22
C ILE A 31 -8.46 -10.88 -16.28
N GLN A 32 -9.06 -11.12 -15.11
CA GLN A 32 -10.43 -11.59 -14.96
C GLN A 32 -11.45 -10.46 -15.15
N GLY A 33 -11.02 -9.20 -15.14
CA GLY A 33 -11.89 -8.03 -15.21
C GLY A 33 -12.82 -7.91 -14.00
N THR A 34 -12.40 -8.33 -12.82
CA THR A 34 -13.21 -8.30 -11.59
C THR A 34 -12.54 -7.53 -10.45
N ALA A 35 -13.36 -6.98 -9.55
CA ALA A 35 -12.94 -6.42 -8.28
C ALA A 35 -13.81 -7.00 -7.17
N SER A 36 -13.19 -7.42 -6.07
CA SER A 36 -13.91 -7.77 -4.84
C SER A 36 -14.04 -6.52 -3.99
N VAL A 37 -15.27 -6.17 -3.64
CA VAL A 37 -15.58 -5.05 -2.74
C VAL A 37 -16.24 -5.57 -1.46
N MET A 38 -16.02 -4.87 -0.36
CA MET A 38 -16.68 -5.17 0.91
C MET A 38 -17.20 -3.92 1.59
N VAL A 39 -18.27 -4.09 2.35
CA VAL A 39 -18.85 -3.03 3.17
C VAL A 39 -17.95 -2.79 4.37
N MET A 40 -17.54 -1.55 4.57
CA MET A 40 -16.73 -1.13 5.71
C MET A 40 -17.25 0.21 6.21
N ASP A 41 -17.63 0.30 7.47
CA ASP A 41 -17.93 1.57 8.13
C ASP A 41 -16.66 2.17 8.75
N GLU A 42 -16.77 3.39 9.27
CA GLU A 42 -15.64 4.07 9.89
C GLU A 42 -15.06 3.30 11.09
N ALA A 43 -15.91 2.63 11.87
CA ALA A 43 -15.47 1.81 12.99
C ALA A 43 -14.61 0.63 12.52
N ALA A 44 -14.99 -0.03 11.42
CA ALA A 44 -14.23 -1.11 10.80
C ALA A 44 -12.88 -0.61 10.25
N TYR A 45 -12.85 0.57 9.62
CA TYR A 45 -11.60 1.21 9.20
C TYR A 45 -10.67 1.45 10.40
N ASN A 46 -11.19 1.97 11.51
CA ASN A 46 -10.41 2.25 12.72
C ASN A 46 -9.92 0.98 13.42
N ALA A 47 -10.74 -0.07 13.47
CA ALA A 47 -10.39 -1.34 14.11
C ALA A 47 -9.38 -2.17 13.30
N ALA A 48 -9.41 -2.07 11.96
CA ALA A 48 -8.58 -2.89 11.08
C ALA A 48 -7.08 -2.62 11.27
N ARG A 49 -6.34 -3.61 11.77
CA ARG A 49 -4.86 -3.54 11.86
C ARG A 49 -4.22 -3.51 10.47
N PHE A 50 -4.73 -4.36 9.59
CA PHE A 50 -4.35 -4.51 8.18
C PHE A 50 -5.65 -4.67 7.40
N MET A 51 -5.72 -4.19 6.16
CA MET A 51 -6.86 -4.27 5.25
C MET A 51 -6.62 -5.26 4.11
N ASN A 52 -6.00 -6.38 4.48
CA ASN A 52 -5.68 -7.51 3.63
C ASN A 52 -6.58 -8.71 4.04
N LYS A 53 -6.18 -9.94 3.71
CA LYS A 53 -6.94 -11.17 4.04
C LYS A 53 -7.43 -11.27 5.49
N ASP A 54 -6.79 -10.59 6.43
CA ASP A 54 -7.13 -10.66 7.85
C ASP A 54 -8.45 -9.93 8.20
N ILE A 55 -9.00 -9.08 7.31
CA ILE A 55 -10.28 -8.39 7.56
C ILE A 55 -11.50 -9.21 7.13
N VAL A 56 -11.30 -10.26 6.34
CA VAL A 56 -12.38 -11.06 5.82
C VAL A 56 -12.81 -12.06 6.88
N THR A 57 -14.06 -11.92 7.33
CA THR A 57 -14.72 -12.79 8.30
C THR A 57 -15.93 -13.46 7.64
N PRO A 58 -16.52 -14.51 8.25
CA PRO A 58 -17.77 -15.08 7.75
C PRO A 58 -18.92 -14.08 7.66
N ASP A 59 -18.90 -13.02 8.48
CA ASP A 59 -19.93 -11.97 8.52
C ASP A 59 -19.65 -10.79 7.58
N THR A 60 -18.51 -10.81 6.87
CA THR A 60 -18.14 -9.74 5.94
C THR A 60 -19.13 -9.68 4.78
N LEU A 61 -19.83 -8.56 4.65
CA LEU A 61 -20.69 -8.26 3.50
C LEU A 61 -19.83 -7.77 2.35
N GLY A 62 -19.92 -8.44 1.21
CA GLY A 62 -19.16 -8.06 0.02
C GLY A 62 -19.64 -8.79 -1.22
N ALA A 63 -19.16 -8.34 -2.37
CA ALA A 63 -19.51 -8.90 -3.66
C ALA A 63 -18.35 -8.73 -4.65
N ASN A 64 -18.35 -9.55 -5.70
CA ASN A 64 -17.52 -9.31 -6.87
C ASN A 64 -18.28 -8.41 -7.83
N ILE A 65 -17.66 -7.32 -8.24
CA ILE A 65 -18.16 -6.41 -9.27
C ILE A 65 -17.22 -6.45 -10.49
N PRO A 66 -17.68 -6.06 -11.68
CA PRO A 66 -16.78 -5.86 -12.81
C PRO A 66 -15.75 -4.77 -12.50
N LEU A 67 -14.47 -5.00 -12.80
CA LEU A 67 -13.39 -4.06 -12.52
C LEU A 67 -13.60 -2.70 -13.21
N PHE A 68 -14.17 -2.70 -14.42
CA PHE A 68 -14.46 -1.47 -15.15
C PHE A 68 -15.36 -0.51 -14.37
N ARG A 69 -16.20 -1.02 -13.44
CA ARG A 69 -17.04 -0.19 -12.58
C ARG A 69 -16.22 0.66 -11.62
N VAL A 70 -15.06 0.17 -11.18
CA VAL A 70 -14.14 0.95 -10.33
C VAL A 70 -13.51 2.08 -11.14
N THR A 71 -13.06 1.77 -12.36
CA THR A 71 -12.36 2.75 -13.22
C THR A 71 -13.31 3.78 -13.83
N GLU A 72 -14.46 3.35 -14.38
CA GLU A 72 -15.54 4.22 -14.91
C GLU A 72 -15.88 5.30 -13.90
N TYR A 73 -15.92 4.89 -12.65
CA TYR A 73 -16.43 5.72 -11.61
C TYR A 73 -15.40 6.68 -11.02
N ALA A 74 -14.14 6.26 -10.89
CA ALA A 74 -13.05 7.18 -10.62
C ALA A 74 -12.95 8.26 -11.70
N GLN A 75 -13.18 7.90 -12.97
CA GLN A 75 -13.19 8.83 -14.11
C GLN A 75 -14.43 9.74 -14.14
N ALA A 76 -15.59 9.26 -13.70
CA ALA A 76 -16.83 10.03 -13.67
C ALA A 76 -16.89 11.07 -12.53
N ARG A 77 -15.90 11.08 -11.63
CA ARG A 77 -15.86 12.02 -10.51
C ARG A 77 -15.71 13.46 -11.02
N THR A 78 -16.68 14.31 -10.68
CA THR A 78 -16.69 15.72 -11.12
C THR A 78 -15.88 16.64 -10.22
N ALA A 79 -15.82 16.33 -8.92
CA ALA A 79 -14.98 17.06 -7.97
C ALA A 79 -13.55 16.49 -7.97
N PRO A 80 -12.52 17.33 -7.90
CA PRO A 80 -11.15 16.86 -7.74
C PRO A 80 -11.04 15.87 -6.56
N ALA A 81 -10.28 14.78 -6.76
CA ALA A 81 -9.94 13.88 -5.67
C ALA A 81 -9.12 14.66 -4.63
N LYS A 82 -9.35 14.37 -3.35
CA LYS A 82 -8.44 14.85 -2.29
C LYS A 82 -7.08 14.20 -2.50
N PRO A 83 -5.97 14.84 -2.06
CA PRO A 83 -4.68 14.16 -2.06
C PRO A 83 -4.75 12.87 -1.23
N VAL A 84 -3.90 11.91 -1.57
CA VAL A 84 -3.66 10.71 -0.76
C VAL A 84 -2.20 10.73 -0.33
N HIS A 85 -1.93 10.49 0.94
CA HIS A 85 -0.56 10.43 1.44
C HIS A 85 -0.14 8.99 1.72
N PHE A 86 1.16 8.73 1.71
CA PHE A 86 1.70 7.37 1.77
C PHE A 86 2.68 7.19 2.93
N ILE A 87 2.60 6.05 3.60
CA ILE A 87 3.61 5.60 4.57
C ILE A 87 4.34 4.42 3.92
N LEU A 88 5.53 4.67 3.37
CA LEU A 88 6.46 3.64 2.95
C LEU A 88 7.20 3.14 4.17
N HIS A 89 7.43 1.83 4.24
CA HIS A 89 8.11 1.25 5.39
C HIS A 89 8.74 -0.09 5.03
N LEU A 90 9.78 -0.44 5.78
CA LEU A 90 10.26 -1.82 5.86
C LEU A 90 9.38 -2.61 6.83
N SER A 91 9.30 -3.94 6.68
CA SER A 91 8.55 -4.76 7.63
C SER A 91 9.03 -4.55 9.06
N HIS A 92 8.12 -4.52 10.03
CA HIS A 92 8.43 -4.37 11.47
C HIS A 92 9.11 -3.07 11.91
N THR A 93 9.04 -1.97 11.14
CA THR A 93 9.58 -0.63 11.53
C THR A 93 8.56 0.27 12.25
N GLY A 94 7.54 -0.29 12.90
CA GLY A 94 6.57 0.53 13.65
C GLY A 94 5.51 1.26 12.79
N SER A 95 5.42 0.98 11.49
CA SER A 95 4.45 1.64 10.58
C SER A 95 2.98 1.50 10.98
N THR A 96 2.64 0.44 11.72
CA THR A 96 1.28 0.25 12.28
C THR A 96 1.01 1.18 13.47
N LEU A 97 2.04 1.52 14.25
CA LEU A 97 1.93 2.53 15.31
C LEU A 97 1.74 3.91 14.68
N ILE A 98 2.62 4.28 13.74
CA ILE A 98 2.56 5.58 13.06
C ILE A 98 1.21 5.79 12.37
N SER A 99 0.71 4.82 11.61
CA SER A 99 -0.59 4.96 10.94
C SER A 99 -1.75 5.17 11.93
N ARG A 100 -1.72 4.51 13.09
CA ARG A 100 -2.73 4.71 14.14
C ARG A 100 -2.61 6.06 14.85
N LEU A 101 -1.40 6.56 15.06
CA LEU A 101 -1.20 7.86 15.67
C LEU A 101 -1.68 8.99 14.76
N LEU A 102 -1.45 8.86 13.45
CA LEU A 102 -2.00 9.78 12.45
C LEU A 102 -3.54 9.74 12.48
N ASP A 103 -4.16 8.57 12.49
CA ASP A 103 -5.63 8.51 12.57
C ASP A 103 -6.18 9.08 13.88
N ALA A 104 -5.43 8.95 14.98
CA ALA A 104 -5.81 9.50 16.28
C ALA A 104 -5.78 11.04 16.33
N THR A 105 -5.19 11.73 15.35
CA THR A 105 -5.27 13.21 15.25
C THR A 105 -6.66 13.67 14.81
N GLY A 106 -7.46 12.77 14.23
CA GLY A 106 -8.76 13.08 13.63
C GLY A 106 -8.66 13.73 12.24
N THR A 107 -7.46 13.90 11.68
CA THR A 107 -7.25 14.53 10.36
C THR A 107 -7.01 13.53 9.22
N THR A 108 -6.86 12.25 9.53
CA THR A 108 -6.59 11.21 8.52
C THR A 108 -7.60 10.06 8.59
N LEU A 109 -7.75 9.38 7.45
CA LEU A 109 -8.37 8.06 7.36
C LEU A 109 -7.34 7.06 6.83
N GLY A 110 -6.88 6.17 7.70
CA GLY A 110 -5.89 5.15 7.36
C GLY A 110 -6.43 4.04 6.48
N VAL A 111 -5.84 3.88 5.29
CA VAL A 111 -6.00 2.72 4.41
C VAL A 111 -4.79 1.81 4.59
N ARG A 112 -4.92 0.76 5.39
CA ARG A 112 -3.76 0.01 5.90
C ARG A 112 -3.45 -1.23 5.07
N GLU A 113 -2.36 -1.21 4.32
CA GLU A 113 -1.87 -2.32 3.49
C GLU A 113 -2.91 -2.82 2.46
N PRO A 114 -3.41 -1.93 1.57
CA PRO A 114 -4.43 -2.31 0.62
C PRO A 114 -3.90 -3.32 -0.40
N TRP A 115 -4.57 -4.46 -0.54
CA TRP A 115 -4.17 -5.50 -1.49
C TRP A 115 -4.08 -5.01 -2.95
N PRO A 116 -4.95 -4.11 -3.44
CA PRO A 116 -4.83 -3.61 -4.82
C PRO A 116 -3.48 -2.93 -5.11
N LEU A 117 -2.79 -2.40 -4.09
CA LEU A 117 -1.45 -1.82 -4.26
C LEU A 117 -0.39 -2.89 -4.55
N ILE A 118 -0.53 -4.09 -3.99
CA ILE A 118 0.32 -5.24 -4.34
C ILE A 118 0.14 -5.56 -5.83
N THR A 119 -1.10 -5.66 -6.29
CA THR A 119 -1.40 -5.95 -7.68
C THR A 119 -0.87 -4.87 -8.62
N LEU A 120 -0.98 -3.58 -8.25
CA LEU A 120 -0.35 -2.50 -9.03
C LEU A 120 1.16 -2.68 -9.13
N ALA A 121 1.84 -2.98 -8.03
CA ALA A 121 3.29 -3.14 -8.02
C ALA A 121 3.74 -4.34 -8.87
N GLU A 122 2.97 -5.44 -8.87
CA GLU A 122 3.22 -6.60 -9.73
C GLU A 122 3.04 -6.29 -11.21
N LEU A 123 1.96 -5.57 -11.57
CA LEU A 123 1.74 -5.12 -12.95
C LEU A 123 2.84 -4.17 -13.42
N GLN A 124 3.26 -3.25 -12.56
CA GLN A 124 4.31 -2.27 -12.84
C GLN A 124 5.65 -2.93 -13.19
N ASP A 125 6.01 -4.01 -12.49
CA ASP A 125 7.26 -4.76 -12.75
C ASP A 125 7.35 -5.31 -14.17
N ASP A 126 6.20 -5.61 -14.79
CA ASP A 126 6.11 -6.23 -16.09
C ASP A 126 5.84 -5.21 -17.22
N LEU A 127 5.62 -3.92 -16.91
CA LEU A 127 5.34 -2.90 -17.92
C LEU A 127 6.44 -2.80 -18.98
N GLY A 128 6.02 -2.65 -20.24
CA GLY A 128 6.90 -2.60 -21.40
C GLY A 128 7.55 -3.94 -21.78
N ALA A 129 7.44 -4.98 -20.93
CA ALA A 129 7.91 -6.31 -21.27
C ALA A 129 6.99 -6.98 -22.28
N LYS A 130 7.55 -7.87 -23.12
CA LYS A 130 6.76 -8.64 -24.11
C LYS A 130 5.72 -9.57 -23.48
N HIS A 131 5.89 -9.91 -22.21
CA HIS A 131 4.95 -10.72 -21.44
C HIS A 131 3.99 -9.89 -20.58
N SER A 132 4.04 -8.55 -20.67
CA SER A 132 3.07 -7.69 -19.98
C SER A 132 1.66 -8.06 -20.42
N VAL A 133 0.78 -8.25 -19.45
CA VAL A 133 -0.63 -8.62 -19.68
C VAL A 133 -1.54 -7.40 -19.80
N ILE A 134 -1.03 -6.21 -19.52
CA ILE A 134 -1.72 -4.93 -19.70
C ILE A 134 -0.78 -3.90 -20.36
N SER A 135 -1.37 -2.90 -21.01
CA SER A 135 -0.65 -1.74 -21.55
C SER A 135 -0.32 -0.69 -20.48
N ASP A 136 0.63 0.21 -20.78
CA ASP A 136 0.95 1.37 -19.94
C ASP A 136 -0.28 2.26 -19.68
N ALA A 137 -1.16 2.41 -20.68
CA ALA A 137 -2.39 3.19 -20.56
C ALA A 137 -3.41 2.53 -19.60
N GLU A 138 -3.60 1.22 -19.71
CA GLU A 138 -4.48 0.47 -18.79
C GLU A 138 -3.95 0.50 -17.36
N TYR A 139 -2.63 0.37 -17.17
CA TYR A 139 -1.99 0.54 -15.88
C TYR A 139 -2.22 1.93 -15.29
N ALA A 140 -2.00 2.99 -16.07
CA ALA A 140 -2.21 4.36 -15.62
C ALA A 140 -3.66 4.61 -15.18
N ILE A 141 -4.65 4.15 -15.97
CA ILE A 141 -6.07 4.24 -15.61
C ILE A 141 -6.34 3.52 -14.29
N LEU A 142 -5.82 2.30 -14.13
CA LEU A 142 -6.03 1.51 -12.92
C LEU A 142 -5.39 2.15 -11.69
N ARG A 143 -4.13 2.60 -11.82
CA ARG A 143 -3.39 3.32 -10.76
C ARG A 143 -4.16 4.55 -10.30
N ASP A 144 -4.55 5.42 -11.23
CA ASP A 144 -5.21 6.69 -10.90
C ASP A 144 -6.62 6.46 -10.35
N SER A 145 -7.28 5.40 -10.80
CA SER A 145 -8.57 4.96 -10.24
C SER A 145 -8.44 4.51 -8.79
N LEU A 146 -7.41 3.72 -8.47
CA LEU A 146 -7.18 3.25 -7.10
C LEU A 146 -6.77 4.39 -6.16
N VAL A 147 -5.95 5.34 -6.61
CA VAL A 147 -5.64 6.54 -5.82
C VAL A 147 -6.91 7.35 -5.55
N THR A 148 -7.78 7.51 -6.55
CA THR A 148 -9.08 8.18 -6.38
C THR A 148 -9.95 7.44 -5.35
N VAL A 149 -10.00 6.10 -5.42
CA VAL A 149 -10.71 5.25 -4.45
C VAL A 149 -10.15 5.39 -3.03
N TRP A 150 -8.83 5.53 -2.85
CA TRP A 150 -8.20 5.74 -1.55
C TRP A 150 -8.31 7.17 -1.03
N SER A 151 -8.70 8.14 -1.89
CA SER A 151 -8.95 9.53 -1.48
C SER A 151 -10.30 9.73 -0.77
N ARG A 152 -11.17 8.71 -0.79
CA ARG A 152 -12.50 8.74 -0.19
C ARG A 152 -12.40 8.68 1.32
N THR A 153 -13.23 9.46 2.00
CA THR A 153 -13.18 9.64 3.45
C THR A 153 -14.57 9.86 4.02
N PHE A 154 -14.86 9.35 5.23
CA PHE A 154 -16.15 9.55 5.90
C PHE A 154 -16.41 11.00 6.30
N ARG A 155 -15.35 11.81 6.46
CA ARG A 155 -15.48 13.21 6.88
C ARG A 155 -14.73 14.19 5.97
N PRO A 156 -15.32 15.35 5.61
CA PRO A 156 -14.71 16.32 4.69
C PRO A 156 -13.35 16.86 5.11
N GLU A 157 -13.06 16.94 6.40
CA GLU A 157 -11.80 17.45 6.96
C GLU A 157 -10.67 16.40 7.00
N THR A 158 -10.99 15.13 6.76
CA THR A 158 -9.99 14.05 6.76
C THR A 158 -9.38 13.82 5.38
N THR A 159 -8.14 13.34 5.37
CA THR A 159 -7.39 12.95 4.17
C THR A 159 -7.03 11.47 4.22
N GLY A 160 -7.11 10.78 3.09
CA GLY A 160 -6.71 9.37 3.01
C GLY A 160 -5.19 9.21 3.18
N VAL A 161 -4.78 8.29 4.07
CA VAL A 161 -3.37 7.92 4.25
C VAL A 161 -3.21 6.43 4.02
N VAL A 162 -2.51 6.06 2.94
CA VAL A 162 -2.22 4.67 2.61
C VAL A 162 -0.94 4.24 3.33
N LYS A 163 -1.08 3.36 4.31
CA LYS A 163 0.06 2.59 4.81
C LYS A 163 0.36 1.50 3.79
N VAL A 164 1.50 1.60 3.14
CA VAL A 164 1.86 0.73 2.01
C VAL A 164 2.25 -0.64 2.51
N THR A 165 1.81 -1.71 1.84
CA THR A 165 2.39 -3.04 2.06
C THR A 165 3.86 -2.98 1.67
N SER A 166 4.79 -3.33 2.58
CA SER A 166 6.23 -3.04 2.43
C SER A 166 6.81 -3.34 1.05
N HIS A 167 6.60 -4.54 0.51
CA HIS A 167 7.10 -4.90 -0.83
C HIS A 167 6.42 -4.15 -1.99
N ALA A 168 5.19 -3.67 -1.81
CA ALA A 168 4.47 -2.88 -2.81
C ALA A 168 4.92 -1.41 -2.89
N GLY A 169 5.87 -0.99 -2.03
CA GLY A 169 6.44 0.36 -2.01
C GLY A 169 6.98 0.84 -3.36
N ARG A 170 7.43 -0.08 -4.21
CA ARG A 170 7.96 0.23 -5.56
C ARG A 170 6.97 0.90 -6.52
N ALA A 171 5.67 0.79 -6.25
CA ALA A 171 4.62 1.50 -7.00
C ALA A 171 4.52 2.99 -6.64
N ILE A 172 5.03 3.38 -5.46
CA ILE A 172 4.82 4.73 -4.94
C ILE A 172 5.58 5.81 -5.71
N PRO A 173 6.85 5.63 -6.16
CA PRO A 173 7.52 6.64 -6.98
C PRO A 173 6.71 7.06 -8.22
N ASP A 174 6.08 6.11 -8.90
CA ASP A 174 5.22 6.37 -10.06
C ASP A 174 3.92 7.11 -9.65
N ILE A 175 3.27 6.66 -8.57
CA ILE A 175 2.07 7.32 -8.02
C ILE A 175 2.37 8.76 -7.60
N LEU A 176 3.49 9.02 -6.93
CA LEU A 176 3.86 10.37 -6.50
C LEU A 176 4.14 11.29 -7.68
N LYS A 177 4.64 10.77 -8.81
CA LYS A 177 4.85 11.53 -10.05
C LYS A 177 3.53 11.88 -10.73
N SER A 178 2.54 10.98 -10.72
CA SER A 178 1.23 11.25 -11.34
C SER A 178 0.26 12.04 -10.44
N HIS A 179 0.48 12.04 -9.12
CA HIS A 179 -0.32 12.77 -8.13
C HIS A 179 0.56 13.75 -7.36
N GLU A 180 0.80 14.93 -7.94
CA GLU A 180 1.75 15.93 -7.42
C GLU A 180 1.37 16.52 -6.06
N THR A 181 0.09 16.43 -5.66
CA THR A 181 -0.40 16.89 -4.35
C THR A 181 -0.23 15.83 -3.25
N SER A 182 0.04 14.59 -3.63
CA SER A 182 0.34 13.51 -2.70
C SER A 182 1.69 13.73 -2.01
N ARG A 183 1.86 13.13 -0.84
CA ARG A 183 3.08 13.22 -0.02
C ARG A 183 3.39 11.85 0.53
N ALA A 184 4.63 11.64 0.92
CA ALA A 184 5.05 10.39 1.51
C ALA A 184 5.91 10.61 2.75
N ILE A 185 5.81 9.68 3.69
CA ILE A 185 6.85 9.45 4.68
C ILE A 185 7.49 8.10 4.41
N THR A 186 8.80 7.99 4.63
CA THR A 186 9.52 6.72 4.68
C THR A 186 9.83 6.41 6.13
N LEU A 187 9.62 5.17 6.56
CA LEU A 187 9.79 4.76 7.95
C LEU A 187 10.83 3.66 8.08
N THR A 188 11.96 4.02 8.68
CA THR A 188 13.17 3.23 8.65
C THR A 188 13.68 2.83 10.02
N LEU A 189 14.53 1.81 10.01
CA LEU A 189 15.43 1.41 11.09
C LEU A 189 16.82 1.21 10.48
N THR A 190 17.85 1.31 11.31
CA THR A 190 19.21 0.87 10.94
C THR A 190 19.18 -0.60 10.48
N PRO A 191 20.06 -1.01 9.56
CA PRO A 191 20.12 -2.41 9.10
C PRO A 191 20.19 -3.40 10.26
N GLU A 192 21.02 -3.11 11.26
CA GLU A 192 21.24 -3.95 12.44
C GLU A 192 19.98 -4.06 13.29
N ALA A 193 19.28 -2.95 13.56
CA ALA A 193 18.03 -2.95 14.31
C ALA A 193 16.92 -3.69 13.55
N PHE A 194 16.81 -3.46 12.24
CA PHE A 194 15.84 -4.14 11.38
C PHE A 194 16.08 -5.66 11.36
N ILE A 195 17.30 -6.11 11.09
CA ILE A 195 17.64 -7.53 11.04
C ILE A 195 17.39 -8.18 12.40
N THR A 196 17.77 -7.50 13.49
CA THR A 196 17.51 -7.99 14.85
C THR A 196 16.03 -8.15 15.13
N ALA A 197 15.22 -7.12 14.84
CA ALA A 197 13.78 -7.14 15.05
C ALA A 197 13.10 -8.26 14.25
N LEU A 198 13.54 -8.48 13.01
CA LEU A 198 13.02 -9.53 12.15
C LEU A 198 13.42 -10.92 12.65
N LEU A 199 14.70 -11.16 12.96
CA LEU A 199 15.20 -12.47 13.39
C LEU A 199 14.69 -12.87 14.78
N ALA A 200 14.29 -11.92 15.63
CA ALA A 200 13.67 -12.18 16.93
C ALA A 200 12.25 -12.79 16.83
N ARG A 201 11.67 -12.88 15.63
CA ARG A 201 10.36 -13.49 15.41
C ARG A 201 10.39 -15.01 15.53
N GLN A 202 9.23 -15.62 15.78
CA GLN A 202 9.11 -17.08 15.95
C GLN A 202 9.38 -17.88 14.66
N ASN A 203 9.18 -17.29 13.47
CA ASN A 203 9.46 -17.95 12.19
C ASN A 203 9.83 -16.91 11.09
N PRO A 204 11.02 -16.30 11.16
CA PRO A 204 11.42 -15.22 10.26
C PRO A 204 11.57 -15.71 8.81
N ILE A 205 12.03 -16.95 8.62
CA ILE A 205 12.32 -17.47 7.29
C ILE A 205 11.06 -17.63 6.44
N ARG A 206 9.92 -18.03 7.04
CA ARG A 206 8.64 -18.14 6.31
C ARG A 206 8.18 -16.79 5.75
N GLU A 207 8.34 -15.72 6.52
CA GLU A 207 7.99 -14.36 6.08
C GLU A 207 8.95 -13.87 4.99
N LEU A 208 10.24 -14.09 5.19
CA LEU A 208 11.29 -13.69 4.26
C LEU A 208 11.19 -14.37 2.90
N LEU A 209 10.87 -15.67 2.88
CA LEU A 209 10.73 -16.45 1.65
C LEU A 209 9.50 -16.08 0.84
N GLY A 210 8.45 -15.50 1.45
CA GLY A 210 7.20 -15.16 0.75
C GLY A 210 7.40 -14.21 -0.44
N PHE A 211 8.40 -13.34 -0.38
CA PHE A 211 8.71 -12.35 -1.42
C PHE A 211 10.17 -12.43 -1.91
N SER A 212 10.89 -13.50 -1.56
CA SER A 212 12.33 -13.59 -1.83
C SER A 212 12.68 -13.64 -3.32
N VAL A 213 11.84 -14.28 -4.14
CA VAL A 213 12.02 -14.34 -5.60
C VAL A 213 11.87 -12.96 -6.23
N GLU A 214 10.83 -12.22 -5.85
CA GLU A 214 10.59 -10.86 -6.36
C GLU A 214 11.71 -9.90 -5.90
N ARG A 215 12.10 -9.98 -4.62
CA ARG A 215 13.22 -9.20 -4.08
C ARG A 215 14.53 -9.49 -4.76
N MET A 216 14.81 -10.76 -5.07
CA MET A 216 16.01 -11.13 -5.82
C MET A 216 15.99 -10.53 -7.23
N LYS A 217 14.86 -10.62 -7.95
CA LYS A 217 14.73 -10.01 -9.28
C LYS A 217 14.93 -8.49 -9.23
N ARG A 218 14.43 -7.81 -8.20
CA ARG A 218 14.63 -6.37 -8.01
C ARG A 218 16.08 -6.06 -7.65
N PHE A 219 16.67 -6.81 -6.73
CA PHE A 219 18.07 -6.69 -6.38
C PHE A 219 18.96 -6.81 -7.62
N GLN A 220 18.75 -7.82 -8.47
CA GLN A 220 19.51 -8.00 -9.71
C GLN A 220 19.39 -6.81 -10.66
N ARG A 221 18.17 -6.26 -10.80
CA ARG A 221 17.92 -5.08 -11.63
C ARG A 221 18.61 -3.82 -11.10
N THR A 222 18.67 -3.64 -9.78
CA THR A 222 19.16 -2.41 -9.15
C THR A 222 20.65 -2.45 -8.81
N PHE A 223 21.15 -3.59 -8.33
CA PHE A 223 22.49 -3.74 -7.77
C PHE A 223 23.38 -4.74 -8.55
N GLY A 224 22.82 -5.43 -9.54
CA GLY A 224 23.51 -6.49 -10.28
C GLY A 224 23.41 -7.85 -9.59
N ASP A 225 24.17 -8.83 -10.08
CA ASP A 225 24.01 -10.22 -9.68
C ASP A 225 24.56 -10.54 -8.27
N LEU A 226 23.79 -11.32 -7.53
CA LEU A 226 24.25 -11.99 -6.31
C LEU A 226 24.78 -13.39 -6.68
N SER A 227 25.96 -13.75 -6.18
CA SER A 227 26.58 -15.06 -6.48
C SER A 227 25.82 -16.24 -5.90
N ALA A 228 25.13 -16.06 -4.77
CA ALA A 228 24.37 -17.10 -4.10
C ALA A 228 22.90 -17.09 -4.59
N PRO A 229 22.31 -18.27 -4.90
CA PRO A 229 20.90 -18.36 -5.23
C PRO A 229 20.03 -18.15 -3.98
N VAL A 230 18.77 -17.74 -4.20
CA VAL A 230 17.80 -17.45 -3.12
C VAL A 230 17.71 -18.55 -2.06
N HIS A 231 17.69 -19.82 -2.46
CA HIS A 231 17.55 -20.95 -1.55
C HIS A 231 18.81 -21.23 -0.70
N ALA A 232 19.95 -20.64 -1.05
CA ALA A 232 21.21 -20.80 -0.33
C ALA A 232 21.47 -19.66 0.66
N LEU A 233 20.63 -18.62 0.66
CA LEU A 233 20.76 -17.50 1.58
C LEU A 233 20.35 -17.92 3.00
N THR A 234 21.13 -17.49 3.98
CA THR A 234 20.78 -17.56 5.39
C THR A 234 19.61 -16.64 5.72
N PRO A 235 18.91 -16.83 6.86
CA PRO A 235 17.87 -15.90 7.30
C PRO A 235 18.35 -14.45 7.42
N GLY A 236 19.60 -14.24 7.85
CA GLY A 236 20.21 -12.91 7.94
C GLY A 236 20.45 -12.28 6.56
N GLU A 237 20.93 -13.06 5.59
CA GLU A 237 21.11 -12.57 4.21
C GLU A 237 19.78 -12.27 3.52
N HIS A 238 18.74 -13.07 3.78
CA HIS A 238 17.38 -12.75 3.34
C HIS A 238 16.86 -11.44 3.97
N ALA A 239 17.14 -11.21 5.24
CA ALA A 239 16.79 -9.97 5.93
C ALA A 239 17.55 -8.77 5.33
N ALA A 240 18.85 -8.91 5.10
CA ALA A 240 19.66 -7.87 4.46
C ALA A 240 19.18 -7.57 3.03
N LEU A 241 18.84 -8.60 2.24
CA LEU A 241 18.25 -8.46 0.90
C LEU A 241 16.93 -7.68 0.97
N ALA A 242 16.04 -8.02 1.90
CA ALA A 242 14.78 -7.30 2.09
C ALA A 242 15.03 -5.84 2.50
N TRP A 243 15.92 -5.58 3.46
CA TRP A 243 16.25 -4.23 3.89
C TRP A 243 16.74 -3.39 2.73
N LEU A 244 17.73 -3.88 1.98
CA LEU A 244 18.38 -3.13 0.92
C LEU A 244 17.42 -2.83 -0.24
N VAL A 245 16.59 -3.80 -0.65
CA VAL A 245 15.65 -3.64 -1.77
C VAL A 245 14.49 -2.72 -1.45
N GLU A 246 13.94 -2.76 -0.23
CA GLU A 246 12.89 -1.80 0.14
C GLU A 246 13.48 -0.42 0.43
N ARG A 247 14.66 -0.35 1.08
CA ARG A 247 15.34 0.92 1.35
C ARG A 247 15.78 1.64 0.08
N SER A 248 16.11 0.91 -0.99
CA SER A 248 16.45 1.54 -2.28
C SER A 248 15.25 2.28 -2.88
N VAL A 249 14.04 1.75 -2.73
CA VAL A 249 12.82 2.42 -3.19
C VAL A 249 12.55 3.68 -2.38
N GLU A 250 12.70 3.61 -1.07
CA GLU A 250 12.58 4.80 -0.22
C GLU A 250 13.63 5.85 -0.57
N HIS A 251 14.87 5.42 -0.85
CA HIS A 251 15.92 6.31 -1.33
C HIS A 251 15.52 7.01 -2.62
N ASP A 252 14.98 6.28 -3.61
CA ASP A 252 14.50 6.86 -4.87
C ASP A 252 13.41 7.92 -4.64
N VAL A 253 12.50 7.69 -3.68
CA VAL A 253 11.49 8.70 -3.30
C VAL A 253 12.13 9.94 -2.67
N LEU A 254 13.09 9.75 -1.77
CA LEU A 254 13.77 10.81 -1.03
C LEU A 254 14.74 11.63 -1.88
N THR A 255 15.28 11.06 -2.95
CA THR A 255 16.24 11.76 -3.84
C THR A 255 15.66 12.11 -5.21
N GLY A 256 14.49 11.57 -5.56
CA GLY A 256 13.88 11.73 -6.88
C GLY A 256 13.42 13.16 -7.18
N ASP A 257 13.64 13.58 -8.43
CA ASP A 257 13.13 14.84 -8.95
C ASP A 257 11.60 14.86 -8.88
N GLY A 258 11.05 15.94 -8.30
CA GLY A 258 9.61 16.11 -8.09
C GLY A 258 9.03 15.33 -6.91
N THR A 259 9.73 14.35 -6.33
CA THR A 259 9.26 13.60 -5.14
C THR A 259 9.94 14.04 -3.85
N ARG A 260 11.23 14.41 -3.90
CA ARG A 260 12.03 14.73 -2.70
C ARG A 260 11.44 15.83 -1.81
N GLU A 261 10.78 16.83 -2.40
CA GLU A 261 10.19 17.98 -1.69
C GLU A 261 8.90 17.62 -0.94
N ARG A 262 8.34 16.45 -1.25
CA ARG A 262 7.08 15.93 -0.71
C ARG A 262 7.29 14.63 0.05
N ALA A 263 8.54 14.27 0.31
CA ALA A 263 8.95 13.09 1.03
C ALA A 263 9.64 13.47 2.35
N LEU A 264 9.31 12.77 3.42
CA LEU A 264 9.93 12.95 4.73
C LEU A 264 10.52 11.62 5.20
N ASP A 265 11.82 11.60 5.50
CA ASP A 265 12.45 10.43 6.12
C ASP A 265 12.24 10.45 7.64
N VAL A 266 11.70 9.35 8.15
CA VAL A 266 11.40 9.15 9.56
C VAL A 266 12.22 7.97 10.06
N ASP A 267 13.16 8.26 10.95
CA ASP A 267 13.88 7.25 11.72
C ASP A 267 12.99 6.83 12.92
N PHE A 268 12.67 5.54 12.99
CA PHE A 268 11.76 5.05 14.03
C PHE A 268 12.38 5.08 15.43
N ASP A 269 13.69 4.92 15.58
CA ASP A 269 14.34 5.02 16.89
C ASP A 269 14.25 6.47 17.40
N ARG A 270 14.53 7.44 16.53
CA ARG A 270 14.34 8.87 16.83
C ARG A 270 12.89 9.22 17.15
N PHE A 271 11.93 8.61 16.44
CA PHE A 271 10.50 8.76 16.75
C PHE A 271 10.18 8.32 18.18
N LEU A 272 10.74 7.19 18.63
CA LEU A 272 10.50 6.71 20.00
C LEU A 272 11.12 7.62 21.07
N GLU A 273 12.23 8.29 20.76
CA GLU A 273 12.88 9.27 21.65
C GLU A 273 12.09 10.59 21.76
N ALA A 274 11.49 11.05 20.66
CA ALA A 274 10.80 12.34 20.59
C ALA A 274 9.44 12.28 19.85
N PRO A 275 8.46 11.49 20.33
CA PRO A 275 7.26 11.14 19.56
C PRO A 275 6.36 12.33 19.24
N VAL A 276 6.28 13.34 20.12
CA VAL A 276 5.45 14.53 19.88
C VAL A 276 6.06 15.42 18.80
N GLU A 277 7.38 15.63 18.85
CA GLU A 277 8.10 16.44 17.86
C GLU A 277 8.03 15.77 16.48
N GLU A 278 8.32 14.48 16.42
CA GLU A 278 8.34 13.75 15.16
C GLU A 278 6.94 13.60 14.56
N LEU A 279 5.90 13.37 15.37
CA LEU A 279 4.51 13.35 14.87
C LEU A 279 4.11 14.72 14.31
N GLY A 280 4.51 15.82 14.95
CA GLY A 280 4.24 17.18 14.48
C GLY A 280 4.87 17.53 13.13
N ARG A 281 5.91 16.79 12.70
CA ARG A 281 6.49 16.93 11.34
C ARG A 281 5.67 16.21 10.27
N MET A 282 4.82 15.26 10.66
CA MET A 282 4.05 14.41 9.76
C MET A 282 2.60 14.91 9.54
N THR A 283 2.11 15.77 10.41
CA THR A 283 0.75 16.36 10.40
C THR A 283 0.75 17.78 9.85
#